data_AF-A0A8T5KCL7-F1
#
_entry.id   AF-A0A8T5KCL7-F1
#
_cell.length_a   1.000
_cell.length_b   1.000
_cell.length_c   1.000
_cell.angle_alpha   90.00
_cell.angle_beta   90.00
_cell.angle_gamma   90.00
#
_symmetry.space_group_name_H-M   'P 1'
#
loop_
_entity.id
_entity.type
_entity.pdbx_description
1 polymer ?
#
loop_
_entity_poly.entity_id
_entity_poly.type
_entity_poly.pdbx_seq_one_letter_code
_entity_poly.pdbx_strand_id
1 'polypeptide(L)'
;FERKNALYAVYWHISADKRLELPLRPQNLAVLESMGEETEASAGERPDTAVVPVGKRRYLKTGRSKREELIAAFRNARVLDL
;
A
#
# COMPACT_ATOMS: atom_id res chain seq x y z
N PHE A 1 7.90 -5.13 -8.00
CA PHE A 1 8.08 -5.64 -9.38
C PHE A 1 7.32 -4.73 -10.35
N GLU A 2 7.68 -4.72 -11.64
CA GLU A 2 6.99 -3.92 -12.66
C GLU A 2 6.12 -4.81 -13.55
N ARG A 3 4.92 -4.34 -13.92
CA ARG A 3 4.00 -5.04 -14.84
C ARG A 3 3.11 -4.02 -15.55
N LYS A 4 2.91 -4.15 -16.86
CA LYS A 4 2.01 -3.26 -17.65
C LYS A 4 2.19 -1.77 -17.34
N ASN A 5 3.44 -1.29 -17.34
CA ASN A 5 3.81 0.10 -17.04
C ASN A 5 3.43 0.63 -15.64
N ALA A 6 3.21 -0.26 -14.67
CA ALA A 6 2.97 0.08 -13.27
C ALA A 6 3.94 -0.64 -12.35
N LEU A 7 4.18 -0.03 -11.18
CA LEU A 7 4.97 -0.63 -10.11
C LEU A 7 4.04 -1.29 -9.10
N TYR A 8 4.44 -2.49 -8.67
CA TYR A 8 3.72 -3.29 -7.70
C TYR A 8 4.62 -3.68 -6.52
N ALA A 9 4.09 -3.64 -5.32
CA ALA A 9 4.65 -4.29 -4.14
C ALA A 9 3.71 -5.41 -3.68
N VAL A 10 4.26 -6.60 -3.41
CA VAL A 10 3.54 -7.64 -2.68
C VAL A 10 3.80 -7.41 -1.20
N TYR A 11 2.75 -7.41 -0.39
CA TYR A 11 2.88 -7.20 1.05
C TYR A 11 1.90 -8.08 1.83
N TRP A 12 2.31 -8.46 3.04
CA TRP A 12 1.50 -9.16 4.03
C TRP A 12 2.13 -8.96 5.41
N HIS A 13 1.35 -9.12 6.47
CA HIS A 13 1.85 -9.19 7.84
C HIS A 13 1.10 -10.29 8.61
N ILE A 14 1.77 -10.89 9.59
CA ILE A 14 1.19 -11.99 10.40
C ILE A 14 0.07 -11.53 11.33
N SER A 15 -0.02 -10.23 11.60
CA SER A 15 -1.07 -9.63 12.42
C SER A 15 -2.31 -9.36 11.54
N ALA A 16 -3.24 -10.31 11.54
CA ALA A 16 -4.36 -10.38 10.59
C ALA A 16 -5.20 -9.09 10.53
N ASP A 17 -5.59 -8.57 11.69
CA ASP A 17 -6.58 -7.48 11.77
C ASP A 17 -5.96 -6.09 11.80
N LYS A 18 -4.62 -6.01 11.78
CA LYS A 18 -3.91 -4.74 11.78
C LYS A 18 -3.96 -4.06 10.42
N ARG A 19 -3.68 -2.77 10.44
CA ARG A 19 -3.47 -1.97 9.23
C ARG A 19 -2.07 -1.39 9.19
N LEU A 20 -1.64 -1.03 8.00
CA LEU A 20 -0.38 -0.35 7.76
C LEU A 20 -0.66 1.04 7.20
N GLU A 21 -0.16 2.05 7.89
CA GLU A 21 -0.19 3.43 7.43
C GLU A 21 1.12 3.76 6.71
N LEU A 22 1.01 4.21 5.47
CA LEU A 22 2.10 4.55 4.58
C LEU A 22 2.13 6.06 4.38
N PRO A 23 3.31 6.73 4.43
CA PRO A 23 3.46 8.14 4.10
C PRO A 23 3.41 8.35 2.57
N LEU A 24 2.23 8.08 1.99
CA LEU A 24 1.90 8.24 0.58
C LEU A 24 0.45 8.68 0.46
N ARG A 25 0.16 9.54 -0.52
CA ARG A 25 -1.23 9.94 -0.78
C ARG A 25 -2.06 8.74 -1.28
N PRO A 26 -3.28 8.53 -0.77
CA PRO A 26 -4.12 7.39 -1.15
C PRO A 26 -4.48 7.40 -2.64
N GLN A 27 -4.61 8.58 -3.27
CA GLN A 27 -4.92 8.70 -4.70
C GLN A 27 -3.80 8.17 -5.62
N ASN A 28 -2.60 7.97 -5.09
CA ASN A 28 -1.47 7.42 -5.83
C ASN A 28 -1.37 5.89 -5.72
N LEU A 29 -2.30 5.27 -4.98
CA LEU A 29 -2.22 3.88 -4.55
C LEU A 29 -3.54 3.14 -4.83
N ALA A 30 -3.41 2.02 -5.52
CA ALA A 30 -4.46 1.00 -5.57
C ALA A 30 -4.02 -0.23 -4.76
N VAL A 31 -4.96 -0.79 -4.02
CA VAL A 31 -4.84 -2.04 -3.28
C VAL A 31 -5.58 -3.13 -4.04
N LEU A 32 -4.95 -4.29 -4.16
CA LEU A 32 -5.53 -5.45 -4.83
C LEU A 32 -5.37 -6.69 -3.94
N GLU A 33 -6.45 -7.45 -3.72
CA GLU A 33 -6.35 -8.80 -3.15
C GLU A 33 -5.93 -9.81 -4.22
N SER A 34 -6.45 -9.63 -5.44
CA SER A 34 -6.16 -10.45 -6.61
C SER A 34 -5.88 -9.55 -7.84
N MET A 35 -5.16 -10.08 -8.84
CA MET A 35 -4.85 -9.31 -10.05
C MET A 35 -6.13 -9.09 -10.86
N GLY A 36 -6.63 -7.86 -10.90
CA GLY A 36 -7.80 -7.46 -11.70
C GLY A 36 -8.86 -6.69 -10.92
N GLU A 37 -8.82 -6.76 -9.58
CA GLU A 37 -9.73 -6.03 -8.69
C GLU A 37 -8.95 -4.97 -7.93
N GLU A 38 -9.08 -3.72 -8.40
CA GLU A 38 -8.43 -2.55 -7.81
C GLU A 38 -9.41 -1.81 -6.90
N THR A 39 -8.97 -1.53 -5.67
CA THR A 39 -9.65 -0.62 -4.75
C THR A 39 -8.68 0.50 -4.39
N GLU A 40 -9.17 1.72 -4.23
CA GLU A 40 -8.32 2.80 -3.73
C GLU A 40 -7.88 2.53 -2.29
N ALA A 41 -6.65 2.96 -1.96
CA ALA A 41 -6.23 2.94 -0.57
C ALA A 41 -7.07 3.94 0.25
N SER A 42 -7.37 3.61 1.51
CA SER A 42 -8.06 4.54 2.40
C SER A 42 -7.12 5.65 2.84
N ALA A 43 -7.65 6.84 3.13
CA ALA A 43 -6.86 7.89 3.78
C ALA A 43 -6.45 7.46 5.20
N GLY A 44 -5.23 7.83 5.59
CA GLY A 44 -4.77 7.70 6.98
C GLY A 44 -5.16 8.88 7.86
N GLU A 45 -4.82 8.78 9.14
CA GLU A 45 -5.11 9.83 10.12
C GLU A 45 -4.21 11.05 9.92
N ARG A 46 -2.99 10.83 9.43
CA ARG A 46 -2.07 11.92 9.10
C ARG A 46 -2.28 12.43 7.67
N PRO A 47 -2.06 13.74 7.43
CA PRO A 47 -2.02 14.28 6.08
C PRO A 47 -1.06 13.50 5.17
N ASP A 48 -1.42 13.38 3.90
CA ASP A 48 -0.62 12.70 2.88
C ASP A 48 -0.25 11.24 3.22
N THR A 49 -1.09 10.55 3.98
CA THR A 49 -0.92 9.13 4.31
C THR A 49 -2.07 8.26 3.81
N ALA A 50 -1.76 7.00 3.57
CA ALA A 50 -2.70 5.98 3.12
C ALA A 50 -2.68 4.78 4.07
N VAL A 51 -3.83 4.19 4.31
CA VAL A 51 -4.00 3.03 5.17
C VAL A 51 -4.39 1.81 4.33
N VAL A 52 -3.66 0.72 4.53
CA VAL A 52 -3.88 -0.54 3.81
C VAL A 52 -3.95 -1.74 4.75
N PRO A 53 -4.82 -2.73 4.50
CA PRO A 53 -4.95 -3.92 5.35
C PRO A 53 -3.80 -4.91 5.11
N VAL A 54 -3.29 -5.55 6.17
CA VAL A 54 -2.12 -6.45 6.06
C VAL A 54 -2.37 -7.94 6.28
N GLY A 55 -3.56 -8.34 6.75
CA GLY A 55 -3.83 -9.73 7.13
C GLY A 55 -3.89 -10.79 6.04
N LYS A 56 -3.80 -10.40 4.76
CA LYS A 56 -3.73 -11.32 3.62
C LYS A 56 -2.60 -10.84 2.72
N ARG A 57 -2.10 -11.73 1.86
CA ARG A 57 -1.23 -11.33 0.76
C ARG A 57 -2.00 -10.41 -0.18
N ARG A 58 -1.52 -9.18 -0.33
CA ARG A 58 -2.09 -8.15 -1.20
C ARG A 58 -1.03 -7.53 -2.07
N TYR A 59 -1.49 -6.75 -3.04
CA TYR A 59 -0.66 -5.98 -3.93
C TYR A 59 -0.98 -4.51 -3.79
N LEU A 60 0.07 -3.70 -3.69
CA LEU A 60 -0.03 -2.26 -3.82
C LEU A 60 0.45 -1.88 -5.21
N LYS A 61 -0.37 -1.16 -5.97
CA LYS A 61 -0.06 -0.65 -7.31
C LYS A 61 0.13 0.86 -7.25
N THR A 62 1.16 1.34 -7.95
CA THR A 62 1.46 2.76 -8.10
C THR A 62 2.07 3.06 -9.48
N GLY A 63 2.28 4.33 -9.77
CA GLY A 63 2.99 4.78 -10.98
C GLY A 63 4.43 4.27 -11.01
N ARG A 64 4.94 3.94 -12.21
CA ARG A 64 6.28 3.35 -12.40
C ARG A 64 7.42 4.18 -11.80
N SER A 65 7.31 5.51 -11.84
CA SER A 65 8.32 6.45 -11.32
C SER A 65 8.38 6.52 -9.79
N LYS A 66 7.42 5.92 -9.07
CA LYS A 66 7.32 6.02 -7.59
C LYS A 66 8.10 4.95 -6.84
N ARG A 67 9.11 4.33 -7.44
CA ARG A 67 9.86 3.22 -6.83
C ARG A 67 10.53 3.59 -5.51
N GLU A 68 11.30 4.68 -5.52
CA GLU A 68 12.03 5.12 -4.33
C GLU A 68 11.06 5.61 -3.25
N GLU A 69 10.02 6.36 -3.64
CA GLU A 69 8.94 6.82 -2.76
C GLU A 69 8.23 5.63 -2.08
N LEU A 70 7.92 4.58 -2.85
CA LEU A 70 7.27 3.37 -2.34
C LEU A 70 8.17 2.62 -1.34
N ILE A 71 9.46 2.48 -1.64
CA ILE A 71 10.43 1.85 -0.74
C ILE A 71 10.56 2.66 0.55
N ALA A 72 10.69 3.99 0.45
CA ALA A 72 10.77 4.89 1.58
C ALA A 72 9.49 4.83 2.44
N ALA A 73 8.32 4.72 1.81
CA ALA A 73 7.05 4.59 2.51
C ALA A 73 6.96 3.31 3.34
N PHE A 74 7.37 2.17 2.77
CA PHE A 74 7.41 0.92 3.54
C PHE A 74 8.43 0.95 4.68
N ARG A 75 9.58 1.62 4.50
CA ARG A 75 10.58 1.79 5.58
C ARG A 75 10.07 2.62 6.75
N ASN A 76 9.21 3.61 6.48
CA ASN A 76 8.65 4.53 7.47
C ASN A 76 7.19 4.21 7.82
N ALA A 77 6.72 3.01 7.48
CA ALA A 77 5.34 2.62 7.69
C ALA A 77 5.04 2.43 9.18
N ARG A 78 3.82 2.75 9.59
CA ARG A 78 3.34 2.52 10.96
C ARG A 78 2.29 1.43 10.97
N VAL A 79 2.48 0.44 11.83
CA VAL A 79 1.45 -0.54 12.12
C VAL A 79 0.42 0.13 13.03
N LEU A 80 -0.85 0.03 12.66
CA LEU A 80 -1.97 0.52 13.45
C LEU A 80 -2.65 -0.67 14.14
N ASP A 81 -2.82 -0.53 15.45
CA ASP A 81 -3.72 -1.37 16.25
C ASP A 81 -5.10 -0.70 16.18
N LEU A 82 -6.06 -1.37 15.54
CA LEU A 82 -7.46 -0.96 15.50
C LEU A 82 -8.28 -1.77 16.51
#